data_AF-A0A958YIN2-F1
#
_entry.id   AF-A0A958YIN2-F1
#
_cell.length_a   1.000
_cell.length_b   1.000
_cell.length_c   1.000
_cell.angle_alpha   90.00
_cell.angle_beta   90.00
_cell.angle_gamma   90.00
#
_symmetry.space_group_name_H-M   'P 1'
#
loop_
_entity.id
_entity.type
_entity.pdbx_description
1 polymer ?
#
loop_
_entity_poly.entity_id
_entity_poly.type
_entity_poly.pdbx_seq_one_letter_code
_entity_poly.pdbx_strand_id
1 'polypeptide(L)'
;DYTFDSEDDSGPLINPSALFVNNTVGYQFDERSMIGFNLEYDYQDRKSLHFMPAYLNFQYHIITSDIPFFIRGGYGRLLNVGTSFEKGTLYKVGLGAQFYDDNYKNSIHLGFDFTRKRFGFKQEDKLSSVSIFLEFMVF
;
A
#
# COMPACT_ATOMS: atom_id res chain seq x y z
N ASP A 1 -34.83 -2.39 0.17
CA ASP A 1 -34.09 -3.65 0.05
C ASP A 1 -33.54 -3.80 -1.35
N TYR A 2 -32.22 -3.80 -1.48
CA TYR A 2 -31.56 -4.11 -2.75
C TYR A 2 -30.80 -5.43 -2.56
N THR A 3 -31.30 -6.48 -3.21
CA THR A 3 -30.68 -7.80 -3.30
C THR A 3 -29.72 -7.81 -4.49
N PHE A 4 -28.43 -8.00 -4.21
CA PHE A 4 -27.41 -8.29 -5.21
C PHE A 4 -27.23 -9.81 -5.28
N ASP A 5 -28.15 -10.50 -5.94
CA ASP A 5 -27.92 -11.87 -6.36
C ASP A 5 -28.52 -12.02 -7.76
N SER A 6 -27.66 -11.84 -8.76
CA SER A 6 -27.91 -12.23 -10.14
C SER A 6 -26.94 -13.37 -10.44
N GLU A 7 -27.51 -14.50 -10.80
CA GLU A 7 -26.89 -15.77 -11.22
C GLU A 7 -26.06 -15.62 -12.50
N ASP A 8 -25.03 -14.77 -12.49
CA ASP A 8 -24.02 -14.69 -13.54
C ASP A 8 -22.63 -14.85 -12.91
N ASP A 9 -21.75 -15.56 -13.63
CA ASP A 9 -20.37 -15.95 -13.32
C ASP A 9 -19.39 -14.77 -13.06
N SER A 10 -19.91 -13.59 -12.75
CA SER A 10 -19.20 -12.37 -12.40
C SER A 10 -19.31 -12.13 -10.89
N GLY A 11 -18.37 -12.68 -10.13
CA GLY A 11 -18.17 -12.30 -8.73
C GLY A 11 -18.04 -10.78 -8.56
N PRO A 12 -18.20 -10.25 -7.33
CA PRO A 12 -18.29 -8.82 -7.09
C PRO A 12 -17.08 -8.06 -7.67
N LEU A 13 -17.35 -6.92 -8.32
CA LEU A 13 -16.34 -6.05 -8.97
C LEU A 13 -15.19 -5.69 -8.03
N ILE A 14 -15.47 -5.59 -6.72
CA ILE A 14 -14.50 -5.36 -5.66
C ILE A 14 -14.68 -6.48 -4.64
N ASN A 15 -13.62 -7.27 -4.45
CA ASN A 15 -13.60 -8.32 -3.44
C ASN A 15 -12.45 -8.07 -2.45
N PRO A 16 -12.73 -7.76 -1.18
CA PRO A 16 -11.68 -7.60 -0.18
C PRO A 16 -10.96 -8.94 -0.02
N SER A 17 -9.69 -8.97 -0.43
CA SER A 17 -8.91 -10.22 -0.52
C SER A 17 -7.66 -10.23 0.34
N ALA A 18 -7.28 -9.06 0.88
CA ALA A 18 -6.13 -8.90 1.75
C ALA A 18 -6.33 -7.71 2.68
N LEU A 19 -5.68 -7.78 3.84
CA LEU A 19 -5.56 -6.69 4.79
C LEU A 19 -4.09 -6.52 5.13
N PHE A 20 -3.63 -5.26 5.19
CA PHE A 20 -2.25 -4.96 5.55
C PHE A 20 -2.18 -3.86 6.60
N VAL A 21 -1.11 -3.91 7.39
CA VAL A 21 -0.71 -2.87 8.33
C VAL A 21 0.70 -2.46 7.98
N ASN A 22 0.91 -1.18 7.71
CA ASN A 22 2.19 -0.63 7.31
C ASN A 22 2.70 0.37 8.36
N ASN A 23 3.98 0.26 8.70
CA ASN A 23 4.69 1.23 9.52
C ASN A 23 5.77 1.89 8.69
N THR A 24 5.80 3.22 8.69
CA THR A 24 6.74 4.01 7.90
C THR A 24 7.58 4.89 8.80
N VAL A 25 8.91 4.83 8.61
CA VAL A 25 9.83 5.83 9.15
C VAL A 25 10.41 6.58 7.96
N GLY A 26 10.21 7.89 7.91
CA GLY A 26 10.59 8.68 6.74
C GLY A 26 11.15 10.04 7.10
N TYR A 27 11.66 10.69 6.06
CA TYR A 27 12.20 12.03 6.12
C TYR A 27 11.66 12.84 4.93
N GLN A 28 11.15 14.02 5.25
CA GLN A 28 10.70 15.00 4.27
C GLN A 28 11.85 15.95 3.94
N PHE A 29 12.32 15.94 2.69
CA PHE A 29 13.46 16.75 2.26
C PHE A 29 13.07 18.21 2.00
N ASP A 30 11.89 18.40 1.45
CA ASP A 30 11.34 19.69 1.05
C ASP A 30 9.80 19.63 1.14
N GLU A 31 9.12 20.73 0.82
CA GLU A 31 7.65 20.81 0.89
C GLU A 31 6.91 19.80 0.00
N ARG A 32 7.59 19.16 -0.96
CA ARG A 32 7.02 18.25 -1.95
C ARG A 32 7.51 16.82 -1.84
N SER A 33 8.77 16.60 -1.46
CA SER A 33 9.48 15.33 -1.60
C SER A 33 9.73 14.66 -0.25
N MET A 34 9.35 13.39 -0.14
CA MET A 34 9.57 12.57 1.04
C MET A 34 10.11 11.19 0.64
N ILE A 35 11.01 10.64 1.45
CA ILE A 35 11.40 9.23 1.38
C ILE A 35 11.00 8.53 2.67
N GLY A 36 10.58 7.27 2.57
CA GLY A 36 10.20 6.48 3.72
C GLY A 36 10.71 5.05 3.61
N PHE A 37 11.18 4.49 4.72
CA PHE A 37 11.34 3.06 4.86
C PHE A 37 10.09 2.47 5.49
N ASN A 38 9.55 1.42 4.88
CA ASN A 38 8.26 0.83 5.21
C ASN A 38 8.49 -0.63 5.64
N LEU A 39 7.82 -1.03 6.72
CA LEU A 39 7.66 -2.41 7.13
C LEU A 39 6.17 -2.72 7.20
N GLU A 40 5.72 -3.58 6.30
CA GLU A 40 4.31 -3.93 6.12
C GLU A 40 4.10 -5.40 6.51
N TYR A 41 3.00 -5.70 7.20
CA TYR A 41 2.48 -7.05 7.34
C TYR A 41 1.22 -7.14 6.49
N ASP A 42 1.18 -8.09 5.56
CA ASP A 42 0.08 -8.29 4.64
C ASP A 42 -0.43 -9.74 4.73
N TYR A 43 -1.72 -9.85 5.04
CA TYR A 43 -2.43 -11.11 5.17
C TYR A 43 -3.43 -11.26 4.03
N GLN A 44 -3.33 -12.38 3.30
CA GLN A 44 -4.18 -12.68 2.15
C GLN A 44 -5.05 -13.92 2.40
N ASP A 45 -6.31 -13.68 2.80
CA ASP A 45 -7.29 -14.70 3.20
C ASP A 45 -7.42 -15.85 2.18
N ARG A 46 -7.66 -15.50 0.91
CA ARG A 46 -8.00 -16.49 -0.13
C ARG A 46 -6.91 -17.50 -0.45
N LYS A 47 -5.65 -17.14 -0.20
CA LYS A 47 -4.50 -17.99 -0.50
C LYS A 47 -3.81 -18.49 0.76
N SER A 48 -4.28 -18.06 1.95
CA SER A 48 -3.61 -18.28 3.24
C SER A 48 -2.12 -17.92 3.17
N LEU A 49 -1.80 -16.85 2.41
CA LEU A 49 -0.43 -16.38 2.23
C LEU A 49 -0.17 -15.21 3.16
N HIS A 50 1.03 -15.23 3.74
CA HIS A 50 1.55 -14.15 4.56
C HIS A 50 2.73 -13.51 3.83
N PHE A 51 2.70 -12.19 3.72
CA PHE A 51 3.80 -11.42 3.18
C PHE A 51 4.27 -10.42 4.22
N MET A 52 5.60 -10.21 4.27
CA MET A 52 6.16 -9.13 5.08
C MET A 52 7.08 -8.27 4.22
N PRO A 53 6.53 -7.29 3.48
CA PRO A 53 7.34 -6.38 2.69
C PRO A 53 8.19 -5.46 3.56
N ALA A 54 9.45 -5.32 3.20
CA ALA A 54 10.29 -4.20 3.60
C ALA A 54 10.69 -3.43 2.34
N TYR A 55 10.31 -2.16 2.25
CA TYR A 55 10.49 -1.37 1.03
C TYR A 55 10.80 0.10 1.31
N LEU A 56 11.51 0.72 0.36
CA LEU A 56 11.65 2.16 0.31
C LEU A 56 10.49 2.73 -0.51
N ASN A 57 9.89 3.81 -0.02
CA ASN A 57 8.93 4.63 -0.74
C ASN A 57 9.54 6.01 -1.02
N PHE A 58 9.13 6.59 -2.13
CA PHE A 58 9.34 7.99 -2.44
C PHE A 58 7.99 8.59 -2.77
N GLN A 59 7.65 9.69 -2.12
CA GLN A 59 6.39 10.42 -2.28
C GLN A 59 6.69 11.83 -2.79
N TYR A 60 5.91 12.27 -3.78
CA TYR A 60 6.01 13.60 -4.37
C TYR A 60 4.63 14.26 -4.44
N HIS A 61 4.50 15.43 -3.83
CA HIS A 61 3.28 16.24 -3.89
C HIS A 61 3.22 16.99 -5.24
N ILE A 62 2.25 16.61 -6.08
CA ILE A 62 2.00 17.26 -7.37
C ILE A 62 1.27 18.58 -7.14
N ILE A 63 0.26 18.56 -6.27
CA ILE A 63 -0.56 19.71 -5.89
C ILE A 63 -0.30 19.98 -4.41
N THR A 64 -0.01 21.24 -4.06
CA THR A 64 0.33 21.67 -2.70
C THR A 64 -0.60 22.77 -2.18
N SER A 65 -1.78 22.92 -2.77
CA SER A 65 -2.79 23.93 -2.39
C SER A 65 -3.76 23.37 -1.33
N ASP A 66 -5.07 23.67 -1.43
CA ASP A 66 -6.08 23.37 -0.40
C ASP A 66 -6.12 21.91 0.06
N ILE A 67 -6.09 20.95 -0.88
CA ILE A 67 -5.97 19.52 -0.59
C ILE A 67 -4.75 19.02 -1.35
N PRO A 68 -3.61 18.84 -0.67
CA PRO A 68 -2.41 18.34 -1.32
C PRO A 68 -2.62 16.94 -1.89
N PHE A 69 -2.27 16.77 -3.17
CA PHE A 69 -2.29 15.48 -3.85
C PHE A 69 -0.87 15.02 -4.11
N PHE A 70 -0.62 13.75 -3.83
CA PHE A 70 0.67 13.13 -4.04
C PHE A 70 0.58 11.91 -4.94
N ILE A 71 1.71 11.61 -5.56
CA ILE A 71 2.02 10.29 -6.09
C ILE A 71 3.14 9.67 -5.27
N ARG A 72 3.15 8.36 -5.19
CA ARG A 72 4.22 7.62 -4.53
C ARG A 72 4.64 6.39 -5.32
N GLY A 73 5.92 6.09 -5.26
CA GLY A 73 6.52 4.89 -5.82
C GLY A 73 7.32 4.17 -4.75
N GLY A 74 7.28 2.84 -4.74
CA GLY A 74 8.00 2.03 -3.78
C GLY A 74 8.59 0.77 -4.39
N TYR A 75 9.77 0.40 -3.88
CA TYR A 75 10.46 -0.82 -4.26
C TYR A 75 11.10 -1.48 -3.05
N GLY A 76 10.97 -2.81 -2.97
CA GLY A 76 11.56 -3.56 -1.88
C GLY A 76 11.50 -5.08 -2.04
N ARG A 77 11.63 -5.74 -0.89
CA ARG A 77 11.72 -7.20 -0.78
C ARG A 77 10.64 -7.73 0.12
N LEU A 78 10.16 -8.93 -0.20
CA LEU A 78 9.34 -9.71 0.73
C LEU A 78 10.29 -10.49 1.63
N LEU A 79 10.25 -10.19 2.93
CA LEU A 79 11.10 -10.79 3.94
C LEU A 79 10.63 -12.22 4.25
N ASN A 80 11.59 -13.12 4.40
CA ASN A 80 11.34 -14.49 4.79
C ASN A 80 11.43 -14.63 6.31
N VAL A 81 10.32 -14.42 7.02
CA VAL A 81 10.29 -14.50 8.48
C VAL A 81 9.53 -15.73 8.93
N GLY A 82 10.25 -16.85 9.02
CA GLY A 82 9.68 -18.16 9.31
C GLY A 82 9.27 -18.91 8.04
N THR A 83 8.65 -20.07 8.21
CA THR A 83 8.34 -20.98 7.08
C THR A 83 7.08 -20.60 6.29
N SER A 84 6.28 -19.68 6.81
CA SER A 84 4.97 -19.32 6.25
C SER A 84 5.00 -18.05 5.39
N PHE A 85 6.16 -17.39 5.26
CA PHE A 85 6.29 -16.12 4.55
C PHE A 85 6.97 -16.31 3.20
N GLU A 86 6.34 -15.74 2.18
CA GLU A 86 6.86 -15.82 0.82
C GLU A 86 8.02 -14.84 0.60
N LYS A 87 9.10 -15.32 -0.02
CA LYS A 87 10.26 -14.52 -0.38
C LYS A 87 10.12 -13.94 -1.79
N GLY A 88 10.52 -12.69 -1.98
CA GLY A 88 10.31 -12.06 -3.27
C GLY A 88 10.69 -10.59 -3.39
N THR A 89 10.14 -9.95 -4.41
CA THR A 89 10.22 -8.51 -4.66
C THR A 89 8.84 -7.88 -4.63
N LEU A 90 8.80 -6.60 -4.26
CA LEU A 90 7.60 -5.80 -4.25
C LEU A 90 7.85 -4.48 -4.99
N TYR A 91 6.88 -4.11 -5.83
CA TYR A 91 6.78 -2.82 -6.49
C TYR A 91 5.43 -2.22 -6.11
N LYS A 92 5.40 -0.94 -5.76
CA LYS A 92 4.20 -0.23 -5.34
C LYS A 92 4.15 1.12 -6.04
N VAL A 93 2.98 1.48 -6.57
CA VAL A 93 2.73 2.80 -7.16
C VAL A 93 1.37 3.26 -6.67
N GLY A 94 1.28 4.49 -6.19
CA GLY A 94 0.05 5.00 -5.64
C GLY A 94 -0.13 6.48 -5.83
N LEU A 95 -1.35 6.90 -5.50
CA LEU A 95 -1.78 8.29 -5.49
C LEU A 95 -2.70 8.50 -4.30
N GLY A 96 -2.64 9.69 -3.71
CA GLY A 96 -3.44 10.01 -2.55
C GLY A 96 -3.56 11.50 -2.30
N ALA A 97 -4.43 11.82 -1.35
CA ALA A 97 -4.61 13.15 -0.81
C ALA A 97 -4.10 13.17 0.63
N GLN A 98 -3.55 14.31 1.04
CA GLN A 98 -3.10 14.56 2.40
C GLN A 98 -3.97 15.64 3.05
N PHE A 99 -4.42 15.39 4.27
CA PHE A 99 -5.24 16.29 5.06
C PHE A 99 -4.47 16.63 6.34
N TYR A 100 -4.15 17.90 6.53
CA TYR A 100 -3.45 18.38 7.72
C TYR A 100 -4.43 18.69 8.85
N ASP A 101 -3.99 18.44 10.08
CA ASP A 101 -4.67 18.92 11.30
C ASP A 101 -4.48 20.45 11.46
N ASP A 102 -5.31 21.10 12.27
CA ASP A 102 -5.37 22.57 12.44
C ASP A 102 -4.02 23.20 12.82
N ASN A 103 -3.13 22.42 13.46
CA ASN A 103 -1.81 22.86 13.88
C ASN A 103 -0.68 22.43 12.92
N TYR A 104 -0.98 21.79 11.79
CA TYR A 104 -0.03 21.26 10.79
C TYR A 104 1.03 20.28 11.34
N LYS A 105 0.84 19.76 12.57
CA LYS A 105 1.76 18.81 13.23
C LYS A 105 1.49 17.35 12.90
N ASN A 106 0.29 17.05 12.41
CA ASN A 106 -0.13 15.72 12.02
C ASN A 106 -0.85 15.79 10.68
N SER A 107 -0.84 14.69 9.95
CA SER A 107 -1.64 14.59 8.73
C SER A 107 -2.21 13.19 8.53
N ILE A 108 -3.37 13.13 7.88
CA ILE A 108 -4.01 11.91 7.42
C ILE A 108 -3.80 11.81 5.91
N HIS A 109 -3.35 10.65 5.44
CA HIS A 109 -3.20 10.35 4.02
C HIS A 109 -4.24 9.30 3.64
N LEU A 110 -4.97 9.56 2.56
CA LEU A 110 -5.96 8.63 2.00
C LEU A 110 -5.70 8.47 0.51
N GLY A 111 -5.72 7.24 0.03
CA GLY A 111 -5.48 7.01 -1.39
C GLY A 111 -5.54 5.56 -1.81
N PHE A 112 -4.98 5.32 -2.99
CA PHE A 112 -4.93 4.02 -3.62
C PHE A 112 -3.50 3.64 -3.95
N ASP A 113 -3.14 2.39 -3.71
CA ASP A 113 -1.90 1.80 -4.21
C ASP A 113 -2.19 0.60 -5.11
N PHE A 114 -1.54 0.59 -6.26
CA PHE A 114 -1.29 -0.62 -7.01
C PHE A 114 0.00 -1.28 -6.51
N THR A 115 -0.12 -2.54 -6.10
CA THR A 115 1.00 -3.33 -5.60
C THR A 115 1.21 -4.56 -6.47
N ARG A 116 2.45 -4.80 -6.89
CA ARG A 116 2.91 -6.00 -7.59
C ARG A 116 3.92 -6.74 -6.72
N LYS A 117 3.55 -7.92 -6.25
CA LYS A 117 4.42 -8.88 -5.57
C LYS A 117 4.89 -9.94 -6.56
N ARG A 118 6.17 -10.29 -6.51
CA ARG A 118 6.72 -11.43 -7.24
C ARG A 118 7.41 -12.36 -6.25
N PHE A 119 6.97 -13.61 -6.18
CA PHE A 119 7.39 -14.58 -5.17
C PHE A 119 7.46 -16.01 -5.75
N GLY A 120 7.72 -17.02 -4.91
CA GLY A 120 7.90 -18.39 -5.35
C GLY A 120 9.29 -18.66 -5.95
N PHE A 121 9.50 -19.89 -6.41
CA PHE A 121 10.79 -20.31 -7.00
C PHE A 121 11.11 -19.42 -8.21
N LYS A 122 12.29 -18.78 -8.20
CA LYS A 122 12.73 -17.81 -9.23
C LYS A 122 11.79 -16.61 -9.47
N GLN A 123 10.86 -16.30 -8.56
CA GLN A 123 9.90 -15.19 -8.73
C GLN A 123 8.95 -15.34 -9.94
N GLU A 124 8.58 -16.59 -10.25
CA GLU A 124 7.63 -16.94 -11.31
C GLU A 124 6.20 -16.54 -10.93
N ASP A 125 5.84 -16.66 -9.64
CA ASP A 125 4.53 -16.26 -9.16
C ASP A 125 4.42 -14.75 -9.05
N LYS A 126 3.27 -14.23 -9.50
CA LYS A 126 3.00 -12.79 -9.53
C LYS A 126 1.62 -12.52 -8.97
N LEU A 127 1.53 -11.55 -8.07
CA LEU A 127 0.28 -11.08 -7.50
C LEU A 127 0.20 -9.57 -7.67
N SER A 128 -0.83 -9.13 -8.40
CA SER A 128 -1.22 -7.73 -8.50
C SER A 128 -2.43 -7.49 -7.63
N SER A 129 -2.45 -6.35 -6.96
CA SER A 129 -3.56 -5.91 -6.13
C SER A 129 -3.70 -4.40 -6.21
N VAL A 130 -4.94 -3.94 -6.06
CA VAL A 130 -5.25 -2.53 -5.81
C VAL A 130 -5.75 -2.46 -4.38
N SER A 131 -5.23 -1.50 -3.63
CA SER A 131 -5.54 -1.30 -2.22
C SER A 131 -5.98 0.13 -1.98
N ILE A 132 -6.90 0.30 -1.02
CA ILE A 132 -7.23 1.58 -0.42
C ILE A 132 -6.45 1.65 0.89
N PHE A 133 -5.77 2.76 1.14
CA PHE A 133 -5.02 2.96 2.37
C PHE A 133 -5.51 4.20 3.12
N LEU A 134 -5.43 4.12 4.45
CA LEU A 134 -5.54 5.25 5.36
C LEU A 134 -4.29 5.24 6.24
N GLU A 135 -3.51 6.30 6.17
CA GLU A 135 -2.25 6.43 6.91
C GLU A 135 -2.29 7.67 7.80
N PHE A 136 -1.75 7.55 9.00
CA PHE A 136 -1.59 8.67 9.93
C PHE A 136 -0.11 8.99 10.08
N MET A 137 0.24 10.26 9.85
CA MET A 137 1.60 10.76 9.90
C MET A 137 1.75 11.75 11.04
N VAL A 138 2.78 11.52 11.85
CA VAL A 138 3.17 12.35 13.00
C VAL A 138 4.56 12.91 12.73
N PHE A 139 4.75 14.22 12.96
CA PHE A 139 6.00 14.93 12.76
C PHE A 139 6.71 15.28 14.09
#